data_AF-A0A517WNN8-F1
#
_entry.id   AF-A0A517WNN8-F1
#
_cell.length_a   1.000
_cell.length_b   1.000
_cell.length_c   1.000
_cell.angle_alpha   90.00
_cell.angle_beta   90.00
_cell.angle_gamma   90.00
#
_symmetry.space_group_name_H-M   'P 1'
#
loop_
_entity.id
_entity.type
_entity.pdbx_description
1 polymer ?
#
loop_
_entity_poly.entity_id
_entity_poly.type
_entity_poly.pdbx_seq_one_letter_code
_entity_poly.pdbx_strand_id
1 'polypeptide(L)'
;MDRTPESNEKQHVLPFSNLEDSSEAEIPSETSQLEFPSMIKKSYRDLLTIEDEYEGLTSAEATTDVAQCTQSVRDKENELSNLNKKINQEKLKLEKLKGDLEEAEVCLSMAQSFEAAITGWRQTIESLESLYNSTIESQVPLSMAEEAWKDLKFVEQQTLMELESATTKDVIHAPFGSMSVQKSESLFPNEVSIEILGDYLPVSILTEEAQLSLKHCMQGNATYAVHCQSQC
;
A
#
# COMPACT_ATOMS: atom_id res chain seq x y z
N MET A 1 4.08 53.01 39.02
CA MET A 1 5.48 52.80 38.57
C MET A 1 5.72 53.84 37.49
N ASP A 2 5.62 55.14 37.78
CA ASP A 2 6.50 56.00 38.59
C ASP A 2 7.89 56.23 38.00
N ARG A 3 8.22 57.53 37.90
CA ARG A 3 9.51 58.24 37.75
C ARG A 3 9.86 58.71 36.32
N THR A 4 9.48 59.94 35.95
CA THR A 4 10.05 61.28 36.25
C THR A 4 11.30 61.64 35.42
N PRO A 5 11.29 62.78 34.69
CA PRO A 5 12.45 63.33 34.01
C PRO A 5 13.31 64.15 35.00
N GLU A 6 14.62 63.90 35.04
CA GLU A 6 15.56 64.74 35.79
C GLU A 6 15.92 65.97 34.97
N SER A 7 15.29 67.08 35.35
CA SER A 7 15.86 68.42 35.28
C SER A 7 17.09 68.49 36.20
N ASN A 8 18.20 69.01 35.69
CA ASN A 8 19.19 69.67 36.54
C ASN A 8 19.80 70.83 35.78
N GLU A 9 19.17 71.99 35.97
CA GLU A 9 19.82 73.30 35.84
C GLU A 9 21.12 73.30 36.64
N LYS A 10 22.23 73.50 35.93
CA LYS A 10 23.42 74.12 36.50
C LYS A 10 23.81 75.29 35.61
N GLN A 11 23.20 76.44 35.89
CA GLN A 11 23.74 77.74 35.52
C GLN A 11 25.13 77.87 36.15
N HIS A 12 26.17 77.60 35.37
CA HIS A 12 27.53 78.00 35.70
C HIS A 12 27.61 79.52 35.52
N VAL A 13 27.34 80.24 36.62
CA VAL A 13 27.59 81.67 36.74
C VAL A 13 29.12 81.88 36.76
N LEU A 14 29.61 82.74 35.85
CA LEU A 14 31.01 83.12 35.74
C LEU A 14 31.44 83.96 36.97
N PRO A 15 32.71 83.87 37.41
CA PRO A 15 33.16 84.48 38.66
C PRO A 15 33.63 85.93 38.43
N PHE A 16 32.73 86.85 38.13
CA PHE A 16 33.04 88.28 38.09
C PHE A 16 31.92 89.09 38.73
N SER A 17 31.75 88.91 40.02
CA SER A 17 30.91 89.77 40.84
C SER A 17 31.63 89.97 42.17
N ASN A 18 32.49 90.99 42.22
CA ASN A 18 32.92 91.72 43.41
C ASN A 18 33.80 92.90 42.94
N LEU A 19 33.20 94.06 42.74
CA LEU A 19 33.91 95.33 42.85
C LEU A 19 32.98 96.28 43.61
N GLU A 20 33.12 96.26 44.94
CA GLU A 20 32.64 97.34 45.80
C GLU A 20 33.71 98.45 45.88
N ASP A 21 33.20 99.66 46.03
CA ASP A 21 33.88 100.95 46.13
C ASP A 21 35.07 101.00 47.09
N SER A 22 36.14 101.67 46.66
CA SER A 22 37.06 102.37 47.56
C SER A 22 37.73 103.52 46.82
N SER A 23 37.51 104.70 47.38
CA SER A 23 38.00 106.01 46.95
C SER A 23 39.50 106.23 47.20
N GLU A 24 40.01 107.23 46.46
CA GLU A 24 41.20 108.07 46.69
C GLU A 24 42.60 107.61 46.21
N ALA A 25 43.02 108.30 45.14
CA ALA A 25 44.22 109.12 45.06
C ALA A 25 45.47 108.60 44.32
N GLU A 26 45.98 109.52 43.51
CA GLU A 26 47.33 109.67 42.94
C GLU A 26 47.71 108.89 41.68
N ILE A 27 47.79 109.66 40.60
CA ILE A 27 48.49 109.36 39.35
C ILE A 27 49.95 109.78 39.52
N PRO A 28 50.92 108.89 39.31
CA PRO A 28 52.22 109.28 38.78
C PRO A 28 52.35 108.80 37.34
N SER A 29 52.54 109.77 36.46
CA SER A 29 52.98 109.57 35.08
C SER A 29 54.38 108.98 35.05
N GLU A 30 54.50 107.70 34.75
CA GLU A 30 55.72 107.10 34.21
C GLU A 30 55.43 106.45 32.86
N THR A 31 56.26 106.81 31.90
CA THR A 31 56.29 106.38 30.51
C THR A 31 56.13 104.87 30.35
N SER A 32 54.97 104.48 29.84
CA SER A 32 54.52 103.12 29.60
C SER A 32 55.17 102.51 28.35
N GLN A 33 56.27 101.79 28.53
CA GLN A 33 56.41 100.51 27.83
C GLN A 33 55.69 99.46 28.66
N LEU A 34 54.35 99.44 28.57
CA LEU A 34 53.56 98.35 29.15
C LEU A 34 53.87 97.10 28.33
N GLU A 35 54.82 96.30 28.78
CA GLU A 35 55.00 94.97 28.27
C GLU A 35 53.69 94.21 28.51
N PHE A 36 52.96 93.89 27.43
CA PHE A 36 51.67 93.20 27.54
C PHE A 36 51.83 91.98 28.47
N PRO A 37 50.99 91.83 29.51
CA PRO A 37 51.15 90.76 30.49
C PRO A 37 51.31 89.39 29.81
N SER A 38 52.36 88.65 30.16
CA SER A 38 52.72 87.37 29.53
C SER A 38 51.58 86.34 29.60
N MET A 39 50.76 86.38 30.66
CA MET A 39 49.53 85.60 30.81
C MET A 39 48.48 85.92 29.74
N ILE A 40 48.31 87.19 29.39
CA ILE A 40 47.36 87.62 28.35
C ILE A 40 47.88 87.26 26.96
N LYS A 41 49.20 87.42 26.71
CA LYS A 41 49.82 86.96 25.46
C LYS A 41 49.66 85.45 25.25
N LYS A 42 49.83 84.67 26.33
CA LYS A 42 49.63 83.23 26.31
C LYS A 42 48.16 82.89 26.06
N SER A 43 47.23 83.49 26.80
CA SER A 43 45.79 83.29 26.60
C SER A 43 45.33 83.66 25.19
N TYR A 44 45.88 84.72 24.59
CA TYR A 44 45.57 85.11 23.21
C TYR A 44 46.11 84.12 22.18
N ARG A 45 47.34 83.61 22.38
CA ARG A 45 47.90 82.54 21.54
C ARG A 45 47.11 81.24 21.68
N ASP A 46 46.71 80.88 22.90
CA ASP A 46 45.89 79.70 23.16
C ASP A 46 44.52 79.86 22.48
N LEU A 47 43.92 81.05 22.51
CA LEU A 47 42.66 81.35 21.81
C LEU A 47 42.78 81.23 20.28
N LEU A 48 43.86 81.76 19.70
CA LEU A 48 44.16 81.64 18.26
C LEU A 48 44.40 80.18 17.85
N THR A 49 45.06 79.40 18.72
CA THR A 49 45.29 77.97 18.45
C THR A 49 43.97 77.20 18.47
N ILE A 50 43.06 77.54 19.37
CA ILE A 50 41.70 76.98 19.40
C ILE A 50 40.93 77.39 18.13
N GLU A 51 41.03 78.64 17.68
CA GLU A 51 40.40 79.12 16.45
C GLU A 51 40.89 78.34 15.21
N ASP A 52 42.20 78.14 15.07
CA ASP A 52 42.82 77.34 14.00
C ASP A 52 42.39 75.85 14.07
N GLU A 53 42.23 75.28 15.27
CA GLU A 53 41.77 73.90 15.47
C GLU A 53 40.29 73.70 15.06
N TYR A 54 39.45 74.74 15.19
CA TYR A 54 38.07 74.71 14.72
C TYR A 54 37.95 74.98 13.21
N GLU A 55 38.95 75.62 12.59
CA GLU A 55 39.02 75.80 11.14
C GLU A 55 39.18 74.47 10.38
N GLY A 56 39.70 73.43 11.05
CA GLY A 56 39.78 72.05 10.52
C GLY A 56 38.47 71.25 10.59
N LEU A 57 37.42 71.79 11.22
CA LEU A 57 36.05 71.28 11.18
C LEU A 57 35.24 72.22 10.27
N THR A 58 35.63 72.29 8.99
CA THR A 58 34.90 73.15 8.07
C THR A 58 33.46 72.66 7.97
N SER A 59 32.49 73.58 8.13
CA SER A 59 31.07 73.26 7.96
C SER A 59 30.79 72.57 6.62
N ALA A 60 31.63 72.81 5.60
CA ALA A 60 31.53 72.19 4.28
C ALA A 60 31.87 70.69 4.30
N GLU A 61 32.96 70.27 4.95
CA GLU A 61 33.33 68.85 5.09
C GLU A 61 32.28 68.08 5.88
N ALA A 62 31.82 68.62 7.02
CA ALA A 62 30.74 68.01 7.79
C ALA A 62 29.44 67.85 6.98
N THR A 63 29.07 68.86 6.17
CA THR A 63 27.89 68.73 5.28
C THR A 63 28.08 67.68 4.19
N THR A 64 29.30 67.52 3.68
CA THR A 64 29.64 66.51 2.67
C THR A 64 29.52 65.10 3.25
N ASP A 65 30.07 64.90 4.46
CA ASP A 65 30.00 63.61 5.16
C ASP A 65 28.56 63.23 5.52
N VAL A 66 27.75 64.18 5.99
CA VAL A 66 26.32 63.96 6.25
C VAL A 66 25.58 63.61 4.96
N ALA A 67 25.87 64.28 3.85
CA ALA A 67 25.27 63.97 2.55
C ALA A 67 25.65 62.57 2.07
N GLN A 68 26.93 62.17 2.19
CA GLN A 68 27.41 60.83 1.84
C GLN A 68 26.77 59.75 2.72
N CYS A 69 26.69 59.97 4.04
CA CYS A 69 26.04 59.05 4.97
C CYS A 69 24.56 58.89 4.63
N THR A 70 23.85 59.99 4.39
CA THR A 70 22.43 59.98 4.02
C THR A 70 22.18 59.25 2.69
N GLN A 71 23.10 59.39 1.72
CA GLN A 71 23.03 58.65 0.47
C GLN A 71 23.27 57.14 0.70
N SER A 72 24.28 56.79 1.49
CA SER A 72 24.58 55.39 1.85
C SER A 72 23.41 54.71 2.56
N VAL A 73 22.75 55.41 3.49
CA VAL A 73 21.55 54.91 4.18
C VAL A 73 20.43 54.64 3.17
N ARG A 74 20.14 55.59 2.27
CA ARG A 74 19.12 55.40 1.22
C ARG A 74 19.44 54.23 0.29
N ASP A 75 20.69 54.06 -0.10
CA ASP A 75 21.12 52.94 -0.93
C ASP A 75 20.92 51.60 -0.23
N LYS A 76 21.22 51.54 1.08
CA LYS A 76 21.00 50.35 1.92
C LYS A 76 19.52 50.05 2.15
N GLU A 77 18.68 51.07 2.35
CA GLU A 77 17.23 50.91 2.44
C GLU A 77 16.64 50.33 1.13
N ASN A 78 17.12 50.83 -0.01
CA ASN A 78 16.74 50.30 -1.32
C ASN A 78 17.20 48.85 -1.51
N GLU A 79 18.42 48.51 -1.10
CA GLU A 79 18.94 47.15 -1.12
C GLU A 79 18.09 46.20 -0.26
N LEU A 80 17.76 46.60 0.97
CA LEU A 80 16.89 45.85 1.87
C LEU A 80 15.48 45.67 1.30
N SER A 81 14.91 46.71 0.71
CA SER A 81 13.59 46.64 0.04
C SER A 81 13.60 45.62 -1.11
N ASN A 82 14.66 45.62 -1.92
CA ASN A 82 14.83 44.68 -3.02
C ASN A 82 15.04 43.24 -2.53
N LEU A 83 15.84 43.05 -1.48
CA LEU A 83 16.02 41.74 -0.85
C LEU A 83 14.69 41.22 -0.27
N ASN A 84 13.91 42.07 0.40
CA ASN A 84 12.62 41.69 0.95
C ASN A 84 11.64 41.25 -0.15
N LYS A 85 11.62 41.94 -1.30
CA LYS A 85 10.84 41.51 -2.47
C LYS A 85 11.27 40.12 -2.97
N LYS A 86 12.58 39.89 -3.10
CA LYS A 86 13.12 38.58 -3.52
C LYS A 86 12.76 37.47 -2.52
N ILE A 87 12.88 37.72 -1.22
CA ILE A 87 12.50 36.77 -0.17
C ILE A 87 11.03 36.41 -0.29
N ASN A 88 10.14 37.39 -0.49
CA ASN A 88 8.72 37.12 -0.66
C ASN A 88 8.42 36.32 -1.94
N GLN A 89 9.14 36.60 -3.04
CA GLN A 89 9.02 35.81 -4.27
C GLN A 89 9.47 34.36 -4.08
N GLU A 90 10.63 34.14 -3.44
CA GLU A 90 11.12 32.79 -3.15
C GLU A 90 10.21 32.04 -2.17
N LYS A 91 9.64 32.73 -1.18
CA LYS A 91 8.65 32.14 -0.27
C LYS A 91 7.41 31.63 -1.02
N LEU A 92 6.90 32.41 -1.98
CA LEU A 92 5.77 31.97 -2.82
C LEU A 92 6.13 30.77 -3.71
N LYS A 93 7.34 30.75 -4.27
CA LYS A 93 7.82 29.59 -5.04
C LYS A 93 7.95 28.34 -4.17
N LEU A 94 8.43 28.50 -2.94
CA LEU A 94 8.59 27.40 -1.99
C LEU A 94 7.23 26.81 -1.57
N GLU A 95 6.24 27.65 -1.29
CA GLU A 95 4.86 27.18 -1.01
C GLU A 95 4.29 26.41 -2.21
N LYS A 96 4.51 26.89 -3.43
CA LYS A 96 4.08 26.16 -4.63
C LYS A 96 4.77 24.79 -4.73
N LEU A 97 6.09 24.74 -4.59
CA LEU A 97 6.86 23.50 -4.64
C LEU A 97 6.42 22.50 -3.56
N LYS A 98 6.05 22.99 -2.38
CA LYS A 98 5.49 22.16 -1.32
C LYS A 98 4.15 21.53 -1.73
N GLY A 99 3.26 22.32 -2.34
CA GLY A 99 2.00 21.80 -2.89
C GLY A 99 2.23 20.75 -3.99
N ASP A 100 3.16 21.02 -4.92
CA ASP A 100 3.52 20.07 -5.98
C ASP A 100 4.09 18.75 -5.41
N LEU A 101 4.84 18.82 -4.30
CA LEU A 101 5.38 17.65 -3.60
C LEU A 101 4.26 16.83 -2.93
N GLU A 102 3.34 17.49 -2.22
CA GLU A 102 2.19 16.83 -1.59
C GLU A 102 1.32 16.12 -2.62
N GLU A 103 1.09 16.72 -3.80
CA GLU A 103 0.37 16.07 -4.90
C GLU A 103 1.12 14.83 -5.42
N ALA A 104 2.45 14.94 -5.61
CA ALA A 104 3.27 13.82 -6.06
C ALA A 104 3.25 12.65 -5.06
N GLU A 105 3.26 12.92 -3.75
CA GLU A 105 3.15 11.89 -2.71
C GLU A 105 1.79 11.17 -2.75
N VAL A 106 0.70 11.90 -2.97
CA VAL A 106 -0.63 11.30 -3.16
C VAL A 106 -0.66 10.43 -4.41
N CYS A 107 -0.11 10.90 -5.54
CA CYS A 107 -0.01 10.11 -6.76
C CYS A 107 0.81 8.82 -6.57
N LEU A 108 1.91 8.89 -5.82
CA LEU A 108 2.73 7.72 -5.48
C LEU A 108 1.94 6.70 -4.65
N SER A 109 1.25 7.15 -3.60
CA SER A 109 0.41 6.30 -2.76
C SER A 109 -0.68 5.60 -3.58
N MET A 110 -1.32 6.34 -4.50
CA MET A 110 -2.32 5.78 -5.40
C MET A 110 -1.72 4.74 -6.36
N ALA A 111 -0.54 4.99 -6.91
CA ALA A 111 0.16 4.03 -7.76
C ALA A 111 0.50 2.72 -7.02
N GLN A 112 0.97 2.82 -5.77
CA GLN A 112 1.21 1.66 -4.91
C GLN A 112 -0.07 0.87 -4.61
N SER A 113 -1.19 1.57 -4.39
CA SER A 113 -2.50 0.93 -4.23
C SER A 113 -2.94 0.17 -5.48
N PHE A 114 -2.70 0.73 -6.68
CA PHE A 114 -3.00 0.02 -7.93
C PHE A 114 -2.08 -1.18 -8.15
N GLU A 115 -0.80 -1.08 -7.82
CA GLU A 115 0.15 -2.19 -7.90
C GLU A 115 -0.26 -3.35 -6.97
N ALA A 116 -0.70 -3.03 -5.75
CA ALA A 116 -1.26 -4.02 -4.82
C ALA A 116 -2.53 -4.69 -5.39
N ALA A 117 -3.44 -3.90 -5.97
CA ALA A 117 -4.66 -4.43 -6.60
C ALA A 117 -4.35 -5.36 -7.79
N ILE A 118 -3.42 -4.97 -8.66
CA ILE A 118 -2.97 -5.79 -9.80
C ILE A 118 -2.37 -7.10 -9.30
N THR A 119 -1.56 -7.05 -8.24
CA THR A 119 -0.97 -8.25 -7.63
C THR A 119 -2.06 -9.20 -7.10
N GLY A 120 -3.07 -8.66 -6.41
CA GLY A 120 -4.22 -9.45 -5.93
C GLY A 120 -5.04 -10.07 -7.08
N TRP A 121 -5.25 -9.33 -8.18
CA TRP A 121 -5.92 -9.88 -9.37
C TRP A 121 -5.11 -11.00 -10.02
N ARG A 122 -3.79 -10.86 -10.14
CA ARG A 122 -2.93 -11.93 -10.67
C ARG A 122 -3.03 -13.22 -9.85
N GLN A 123 -2.96 -13.11 -8.52
CA GLN A 123 -3.13 -14.27 -7.63
C GLN A 123 -4.51 -14.91 -7.78
N THR A 124 -5.56 -14.09 -7.96
CA THR A 124 -6.91 -14.59 -8.17
C THR A 124 -7.02 -15.35 -9.50
N ILE A 125 -6.43 -14.82 -10.58
CA ILE A 125 -6.39 -15.48 -11.88
C ILE A 125 -5.66 -16.82 -11.78
N GLU A 126 -4.48 -16.85 -11.17
CA GLU A 126 -3.71 -18.10 -10.95
C GLU A 126 -4.53 -19.13 -10.16
N SER A 127 -5.27 -18.70 -9.13
CA SER A 127 -6.14 -19.60 -8.36
C SER A 127 -7.30 -20.16 -9.19
N LEU A 128 -7.90 -19.35 -10.07
CA LEU A 128 -8.98 -19.77 -10.96
C LEU A 128 -8.47 -20.71 -12.04
N GLU A 129 -7.30 -20.45 -12.61
CA GLU A 129 -6.64 -21.34 -13.58
C GLU A 129 -6.30 -22.69 -12.95
N SER A 130 -5.77 -22.70 -11.73
CA SER A 130 -5.52 -23.95 -10.99
C SER A 130 -6.81 -24.75 -10.76
N LEU A 131 -7.90 -24.07 -10.39
CA LEU A 131 -9.20 -24.72 -10.16
C LEU A 131 -9.79 -25.26 -11.46
N TYR A 132 -9.67 -24.50 -12.55
CA TYR A 132 -10.11 -24.92 -13.88
C TYR A 132 -9.36 -26.17 -14.36
N ASN A 133 -8.03 -26.18 -14.26
CA ASN A 133 -7.20 -27.33 -14.64
C ASN A 133 -7.55 -28.58 -13.83
N SER A 134 -7.70 -28.43 -12.50
CA SER A 134 -8.14 -29.53 -11.62
C SER A 134 -9.53 -30.06 -12.01
N THR A 135 -10.45 -29.15 -12.39
CA THR A 135 -11.79 -29.53 -12.85
C THR A 135 -11.72 -30.33 -14.16
N ILE A 136 -10.93 -29.89 -15.14
CA ILE A 136 -10.75 -30.64 -16.40
C ILE A 136 -10.19 -32.04 -16.10
N GLU A 137 -9.14 -32.13 -15.30
CA GLU A 137 -8.52 -33.42 -14.95
C GLU A 137 -9.52 -34.36 -14.28
N SER A 138 -10.41 -33.83 -13.44
CA SER A 138 -11.48 -34.62 -12.79
C SER A 138 -12.59 -35.09 -13.76
N GLN A 139 -12.78 -34.42 -14.90
CA GLN A 139 -13.78 -34.79 -15.91
C GLN A 139 -13.29 -35.81 -16.94
N VAL A 140 -11.97 -35.99 -17.10
CA VAL A 140 -11.39 -37.04 -17.96
C VAL A 140 -11.96 -38.44 -17.66
N PRO A 141 -12.03 -38.92 -16.41
CA PRO A 141 -12.62 -40.23 -16.11
C PRO A 141 -14.14 -40.30 -16.39
N LEU A 142 -14.87 -39.18 -16.27
CA LEU A 142 -16.30 -39.12 -16.62
C LEU A 142 -16.50 -39.30 -18.13
N SER A 143 -15.66 -38.65 -18.95
CA SER A 143 -15.70 -38.81 -20.41
C SER A 143 -15.38 -40.25 -20.84
N MET A 144 -14.38 -40.89 -20.24
CA MET A 144 -14.07 -42.29 -20.56
C MET A 144 -15.17 -43.26 -20.11
N ALA A 145 -15.77 -43.02 -18.95
CA ALA A 145 -16.91 -43.83 -18.48
C ALA A 145 -18.13 -43.68 -19.40
N GLU A 146 -18.36 -42.48 -19.94
CA GLU A 146 -19.46 -42.22 -20.88
C GLU A 146 -19.23 -42.89 -22.25
N GLU A 147 -17.99 -42.92 -22.73
CA GLU A 147 -17.61 -43.65 -23.94
C GLU A 147 -17.74 -45.17 -23.74
N ALA A 148 -17.21 -45.71 -22.64
CA ALA A 148 -17.37 -47.12 -22.29
C ALA A 148 -18.84 -47.54 -22.15
N TRP A 149 -19.70 -46.64 -21.66
CA TRP A 149 -21.15 -46.89 -21.57
C TRP A 149 -21.83 -46.94 -22.94
N LYS A 150 -21.40 -46.10 -23.89
CA LYS A 150 -21.89 -46.15 -25.28
C LYS A 150 -21.46 -47.42 -25.99
N ASP A 151 -20.21 -47.85 -25.81
CA ASP A 151 -19.71 -49.11 -26.36
C ASP A 151 -20.48 -50.31 -25.81
N LEU A 152 -20.75 -50.33 -24.50
CA LEU A 152 -21.49 -51.41 -23.86
C LEU A 152 -22.94 -51.49 -24.39
N LYS A 153 -23.61 -50.35 -24.59
CA LYS A 153 -24.93 -50.30 -25.25
C LYS A 153 -24.89 -50.79 -26.70
N PHE A 154 -23.84 -50.46 -27.44
CA PHE A 154 -23.68 -50.93 -28.82
C PHE A 154 -23.54 -52.46 -28.86
N VAL A 155 -22.71 -53.02 -27.97
CA VAL A 155 -22.55 -54.48 -27.83
C VAL A 155 -23.87 -55.13 -27.43
N GLU A 156 -24.59 -54.58 -26.46
CA GLU A 156 -25.93 -55.06 -26.07
C GLU A 156 -26.87 -55.10 -27.27
N GLN A 157 -26.96 -54.01 -28.03
CA GLN A 157 -27.83 -53.92 -29.19
C GLN A 157 -27.43 -54.89 -30.31
N GLN A 158 -26.12 -55.09 -30.52
CA GLN A 158 -25.61 -56.08 -31.46
C GLN A 158 -25.96 -57.50 -31.02
N THR A 159 -25.77 -57.84 -29.74
CA THR A 159 -26.11 -59.17 -29.22
C THR A 159 -27.61 -59.47 -29.29
N LEU A 160 -28.46 -58.47 -29.05
CA LEU A 160 -29.91 -58.61 -29.22
C LEU A 160 -30.28 -58.87 -30.69
N MET A 161 -29.66 -58.18 -31.63
CA MET A 161 -29.88 -58.39 -33.07
C MET A 161 -29.37 -59.76 -33.54
N GLU A 162 -28.23 -60.22 -33.01
CA GLU A 162 -27.71 -61.57 -33.26
C GLU A 162 -28.63 -62.66 -32.67
N LEU A 163 -29.23 -62.42 -31.50
CA LEU A 163 -30.19 -63.34 -30.89
C LEU A 163 -31.51 -63.41 -31.69
N GLU A 164 -32.00 -62.27 -32.17
CA GLU A 164 -33.23 -62.16 -32.99
C GLU A 164 -33.04 -62.78 -34.38
N SER A 165 -31.83 -62.66 -34.95
CA SER A 165 -31.46 -63.34 -36.20
C SER A 165 -31.14 -64.83 -36.03
N ALA A 166 -30.65 -65.26 -34.86
CA ALA A 166 -30.47 -66.66 -34.52
C ALA A 166 -31.79 -67.39 -34.22
N THR A 167 -32.86 -66.67 -33.85
CA THR A 167 -34.20 -67.24 -33.62
C THR A 167 -35.03 -67.39 -34.90
N THR A 168 -34.53 -66.96 -36.06
CA THR A 168 -35.26 -66.99 -37.35
C THR A 168 -34.80 -68.08 -38.34
N LYS A 169 -34.29 -69.22 -37.86
CA LYS A 169 -34.15 -70.49 -38.61
C LYS A 169 -34.26 -71.64 -37.59
N ASP A 170 -35.16 -72.61 -37.64
CA ASP A 170 -35.88 -73.27 -38.72
C ASP A 170 -37.36 -73.50 -38.35
N VAL A 171 -38.28 -73.12 -39.24
CA VAL A 171 -39.63 -73.71 -39.24
C VAL A 171 -39.49 -75.11 -39.83
N ILE A 172 -39.30 -76.11 -38.98
CA ILE A 172 -39.48 -77.51 -39.37
C ILE A 172 -40.98 -77.73 -39.54
N HIS A 173 -41.47 -77.65 -40.78
CA HIS A 173 -42.78 -78.18 -41.14
C HIS A 173 -42.76 -79.71 -40.97
N ALA A 174 -43.30 -80.19 -39.85
CA ALA A 174 -43.67 -81.59 -39.70
C ALA A 174 -45.13 -81.78 -40.17
N PRO A 175 -45.40 -82.65 -41.17
CA PRO A 175 -46.76 -83.02 -41.52
C PRO A 175 -47.32 -84.00 -40.47
N PHE A 176 -48.52 -83.70 -39.98
CA PHE A 176 -49.45 -84.60 -39.27
C PHE A 176 -48.84 -85.70 -38.36
N GLY A 177 -48.91 -85.47 -37.04
CA GLY A 177 -48.82 -86.55 -36.05
C GLY A 177 -48.17 -86.07 -34.77
N SER A 178 -48.94 -85.97 -33.69
CA SER A 178 -48.40 -85.76 -32.34
C SER A 178 -47.46 -86.91 -31.98
N MET A 179 -46.16 -86.64 -31.96
CA MET A 179 -45.20 -87.46 -31.22
C MET A 179 -44.83 -86.69 -29.95
N SER A 180 -45.40 -87.09 -28.82
CA SER A 180 -44.80 -86.83 -27.53
C SER A 180 -43.50 -87.63 -27.46
N VAL A 181 -42.37 -86.96 -27.71
CA VAL A 181 -41.07 -87.50 -27.34
C VAL A 181 -41.01 -87.48 -25.83
N GLN A 182 -41.11 -88.66 -25.21
CA GLN A 182 -40.69 -88.85 -23.82
C GLN A 182 -39.21 -88.47 -23.75
N LYS A 183 -38.94 -87.28 -23.23
CA LYS A 183 -37.60 -86.89 -22.83
C LYS A 183 -37.24 -87.77 -21.63
N SER A 184 -36.18 -88.54 -21.80
CA SER A 184 -35.58 -89.42 -20.81
C SER A 184 -35.60 -88.79 -19.42
N GLU A 185 -36.10 -89.51 -18.42
CA GLU A 185 -35.89 -89.27 -17.00
C GLU A 185 -34.39 -89.00 -16.77
N SER A 186 -34.02 -87.72 -16.69
CA SER A 186 -32.73 -87.34 -16.16
C SER A 186 -32.86 -87.50 -14.66
N LEU A 187 -32.34 -88.62 -14.14
CA LEU A 187 -31.97 -88.77 -12.74
C LEU A 187 -31.25 -87.49 -12.31
N PHE A 188 -31.91 -86.65 -11.52
CA PHE A 188 -31.22 -85.55 -10.85
C PHE A 188 -30.06 -86.18 -10.07
N PRO A 189 -28.84 -85.65 -10.19
CA PRO A 189 -27.74 -86.12 -9.36
C PRO A 189 -28.15 -85.92 -7.90
N ASN A 190 -27.90 -86.94 -7.05
CA ASN A 190 -28.24 -86.89 -5.62
C ASN A 190 -27.59 -85.73 -4.86
N GLU A 191 -26.64 -85.04 -5.50
CA GLU A 191 -25.85 -83.95 -4.93
C GLU A 191 -25.49 -82.95 -6.04
N VAL A 192 -25.74 -81.66 -5.78
CA VAL A 192 -25.35 -80.54 -6.64
C VAL A 192 -24.46 -79.62 -5.82
N SER A 193 -23.26 -79.34 -6.34
CA SER A 193 -22.34 -78.34 -5.77
C SER A 193 -22.55 -77.01 -6.49
N ILE A 194 -22.88 -75.96 -5.75
CA ILE A 194 -23.08 -74.61 -6.29
C ILE A 194 -22.01 -73.71 -5.66
N GLU A 195 -21.17 -73.11 -6.49
CA GLU A 195 -20.22 -72.08 -6.08
C GLU A 195 -20.94 -70.73 -6.10
N ILE A 196 -21.04 -70.07 -4.94
CA ILE A 196 -21.75 -68.79 -4.80
C ILE A 196 -20.75 -67.72 -4.37
N LEU A 197 -20.63 -66.66 -5.17
CA LEU A 197 -19.83 -65.49 -4.85
C LEU A 197 -20.71 -64.49 -4.05
N GLY A 198 -20.60 -64.50 -2.72
CA GLY A 198 -21.26 -63.54 -1.84
C GLY A 198 -21.35 -63.99 -0.37
N ASP A 199 -21.67 -63.05 0.53
CA ASP A 199 -21.65 -63.26 1.99
C ASP A 199 -22.93 -63.95 2.55
N TYR A 200 -23.93 -64.18 1.70
CA TYR A 200 -25.24 -64.70 2.11
C TYR A 200 -25.61 -65.97 1.32
N LEU A 201 -25.68 -67.09 2.02
CA LEU A 201 -26.06 -68.39 1.46
C LEU A 201 -27.54 -68.71 1.73
N PRO A 202 -28.36 -68.97 0.70
CA PRO A 202 -29.74 -69.39 0.89
C PRO A 202 -29.79 -70.80 1.50
N VAL A 203 -30.55 -70.95 2.58
CA VAL A 203 -30.70 -72.22 3.32
C VAL A 203 -31.51 -73.25 2.53
N SER A 204 -32.41 -72.80 1.64
CA SER A 204 -33.19 -73.65 0.75
C SER A 204 -33.44 -72.96 -0.59
N ILE A 205 -33.31 -73.71 -1.69
CA ILE A 205 -33.62 -73.24 -3.04
C ILE A 205 -34.74 -74.14 -3.60
N LEU A 206 -35.84 -73.53 -4.03
CA LEU A 206 -36.95 -74.24 -4.65
C LEU A 206 -36.79 -74.17 -6.17
N THR A 207 -36.77 -75.32 -6.85
CA THR A 207 -36.84 -75.42 -8.32
C THR A 207 -38.18 -76.01 -8.72
N GLU A 208 -38.48 -76.03 -10.03
CA GLU A 208 -39.76 -76.52 -10.55
C GLU A 208 -40.04 -78.00 -10.21
N GLU A 209 -39.00 -78.80 -9.96
CA GLU A 209 -39.13 -80.26 -9.76
C GLU A 209 -38.49 -80.78 -8.45
N ALA A 210 -37.74 -79.93 -7.72
CA ALA A 210 -37.04 -80.34 -6.50
C ALA A 210 -36.85 -79.19 -5.49
N GLN A 211 -36.66 -79.58 -4.23
CA GLN A 211 -36.22 -78.69 -3.16
C GLN A 211 -34.78 -79.01 -2.80
N LEU A 212 -33.90 -78.02 -2.93
CA LEU A 212 -32.49 -78.09 -2.53
C LEU A 212 -32.36 -77.58 -1.09
N SER A 213 -31.77 -78.38 -0.20
CA SER A 213 -31.56 -78.02 1.21
C SER A 213 -30.07 -77.97 1.53
N LEU A 214 -29.60 -76.87 2.11
CA LEU A 214 -28.18 -76.70 2.43
C LEU A 214 -27.75 -77.73 3.48
N LYS A 215 -26.76 -78.56 3.15
CA LYS A 215 -26.25 -79.61 4.04
C LYS A 215 -24.96 -79.20 4.74
N HIS A 216 -24.02 -78.63 4.00
CA HIS A 216 -22.79 -78.09 4.56
C HIS A 216 -22.21 -76.95 3.71
N CYS A 217 -21.47 -76.06 4.36
CA CYS A 217 -20.71 -74.99 3.72
C CYS A 217 -19.27 -75.05 4.23
N MET A 218 -18.30 -75.23 3.33
CA MET A 218 -16.87 -75.22 3.65
C MET A 218 -16.10 -74.43 2.58
N GLN A 219 -15.25 -73.50 3.02
CA GLN A 219 -14.32 -72.76 2.15
C GLN A 219 -14.97 -72.12 0.90
N GLY A 220 -16.15 -71.50 1.05
CA GLY A 220 -16.87 -70.84 -0.05
C GLY A 220 -17.70 -71.78 -0.94
N ASN A 221 -17.62 -73.09 -0.72
CA ASN A 221 -18.44 -74.07 -1.41
C ASN A 221 -19.63 -74.51 -0.55
N ALA A 222 -20.82 -74.47 -1.15
CA ALA A 222 -22.05 -74.90 -0.53
C ALA A 222 -22.59 -76.16 -1.21
N THR A 223 -22.91 -77.17 -0.41
CA THR A 223 -23.45 -78.44 -0.90
C THR A 223 -24.90 -78.58 -0.47
N TYR A 224 -25.75 -78.87 -1.45
CA TYR A 224 -27.18 -78.99 -1.28
C TYR A 224 -27.63 -80.45 -1.47
N ALA A 225 -28.49 -80.92 -0.58
CA ALA A 225 -29.21 -82.18 -0.76
C ALA A 225 -30.45 -81.93 -1.62
N VAL A 226 -30.67 -82.80 -2.61
CA VAL A 226 -31.82 -82.72 -3.53
C VAL A 226 -32.98 -83.55 -2.95
N HIS A 227 -34.14 -82.91 -2.77
CA HIS A 227 -35.39 -83.59 -2.44
C HIS A 227 -36.35 -83.42 -3.63
N CYS A 228 -36.51 -84.47 -4.43
CA CYS A 228 -37.50 -84.45 -5.52
C CYS A 228 -38.91 -84.40 -4.92
N GLN A 229 -39.73 -83.46 -5.40
CA GLN A 229 -41.16 -83.50 -5.09
C GLN A 229 -41.78 -84.57 -5.99
N SER A 230 -41.95 -85.77 -5.45
CA SER A 230 -42.77 -86.79 -6.11
C SER A 230 -44.21 -86.27 -6.18
N GLN A 231 -44.59 -85.74 -7.34
CA GLN A 231 -46.00 -85.46 -7.65
C GLN A 231 -46.75 -86.80 -7.60
N CYS A 232 -47.73 -86.90 -6.70
CA CYS A 232 -48.85 -87.83 -6.85
C CYS A 232 -49.84 -87.26 -7.87
#